data_AF-A0A6A4GKS7-F1
#
_entry.id   AF-A0A6A4GKS7-F1
#
_cell.length_a   1.000
_cell.length_b   1.000
_cell.length_c   1.000
_cell.angle_alpha   90.00
_cell.angle_beta   90.00
_cell.angle_gamma   90.00
#
_symmetry.space_group_name_H-M   'P 1'
#
loop_
_entity.id
_entity.type
_entity.pdbx_description
1 polymer ?
#
loop_
_entity_poly.entity_id
_entity_poly.type
_entity_poly.pdbx_seq_one_letter_code
_entity_poly.pdbx_strand_id
1 'polypeptide(L)'
;MPPPLQTSTRNAVAQPREGTYRTVQRYLKSPGLYLDPAAKEGTIPSNKVLHAARETYHSTTEVLFCSNGINGRGTKVIRVTCGCKDGECDWNGLKLVMKISRPVKGRVPEHETIQCCIDMAVDEYAWVLKHLPIVLGWFIADASVVQDRLKIKFGDGYEERIICGSIQEELCPIMDLKSPVEFAQAMYDVLRCHERIYTHSRVLHRDVSQANIMFRRDGKKIFGVLNDYDLATYLGQ
;
A
#
# COMPACT_ATOMS: atom_id res chain seq x y z
N MET A 1 1.08 14.69 54.39
CA MET A 1 0.97 15.56 53.19
C MET A 1 1.99 15.08 52.17
N PRO A 2 1.56 14.59 50.99
CA PRO A 2 2.48 14.24 49.91
C PRO A 2 2.84 15.49 49.07
N PRO A 3 3.99 15.51 48.37
CA PRO A 3 4.42 16.64 47.55
C PRO A 3 3.67 16.68 46.20
N PRO A 4 3.60 17.84 45.53
CA PRO A 4 2.76 18.03 44.35
C PRO A 4 3.35 17.40 43.07
N LEU A 5 2.46 16.88 42.22
CA LEU A 5 2.78 16.42 40.85
C LEU A 5 3.26 17.59 39.99
N GLN A 6 4.46 17.46 39.42
CA GLN A 6 4.91 18.31 38.31
C GLN A 6 4.33 17.79 37.00
N THR A 7 3.47 18.60 36.37
CA THR A 7 3.04 18.47 34.99
C THR A 7 4.19 18.86 34.06
N SER A 8 4.68 17.90 33.26
CA SER A 8 5.62 18.14 32.16
C SER A 8 5.01 17.68 30.84
N THR A 9 4.33 18.60 30.17
CA THR A 9 3.95 18.51 28.76
C THR A 9 5.16 18.77 27.87
N ARG A 10 5.68 17.73 27.20
CA ARG A 10 6.44 17.86 25.94
C ARG A 10 6.21 16.62 25.06
N ASN A 11 5.19 16.70 24.20
CA ASN A 11 5.11 15.86 23.00
C ASN A 11 6.17 16.34 22.02
N ALA A 12 7.35 15.71 22.04
CA ALA A 12 8.30 15.82 20.95
C ALA A 12 7.89 14.80 19.88
N VAL A 13 7.28 15.30 18.79
CA VAL A 13 7.11 14.53 17.55
C VAL A 13 8.52 14.15 17.08
N ALA A 14 8.84 12.87 17.13
CA ALA A 14 10.10 12.36 16.61
C ALA A 14 10.14 12.63 15.11
N GLN A 15 11.07 13.47 14.66
CA GLN A 15 11.36 13.62 13.24
C GLN A 15 11.94 12.30 12.71
N PRO A 16 11.50 11.82 11.52
CA PRO A 16 12.07 10.62 10.92
C PRO A 16 13.55 10.83 10.62
N ARG A 17 14.39 9.88 11.04
CA ARG A 17 15.84 9.90 10.79
C ARG A 17 16.09 9.55 9.32
N GLU A 18 17.01 10.26 8.66
CA GLU A 18 17.40 10.17 7.22
C GLU A 18 17.79 8.76 6.69
N GLY A 19 17.75 7.72 7.52
CA GLY A 19 18.13 6.34 7.16
C GLY A 19 17.02 5.46 6.57
N THR A 20 15.75 5.84 6.69
CA THR A 20 14.57 5.05 6.23
C THR A 20 14.38 5.03 4.70
N TYR A 21 15.05 5.94 3.97
CA TYR A 21 14.90 6.09 2.51
C TYR A 21 15.65 5.06 1.65
N ARG A 22 16.62 4.31 2.21
CA ARG A 22 17.56 3.49 1.40
C ARG A 22 16.99 2.18 0.87
N THR A 23 15.88 1.70 1.42
CA THR A 23 15.43 0.33 1.13
C THR A 23 14.65 0.25 -0.18
N VAL A 24 13.83 1.25 -0.50
CA VAL A 24 13.13 1.37 -1.80
C VAL A 24 14.10 1.77 -2.92
N GLN A 25 15.15 2.54 -2.58
CA GLN A 25 16.21 2.95 -3.51
C GLN A 25 17.05 1.77 -4.07
N ARG A 26 17.02 0.58 -3.46
CA ARG A 26 17.84 -0.55 -3.92
C ARG A 26 17.35 -1.17 -5.24
N TYR A 27 16.13 -0.83 -5.69
CA TYR A 27 15.52 -1.35 -6.92
C TYR A 27 15.51 -0.35 -8.09
N LEU A 28 15.80 0.93 -7.86
CA LEU A 28 15.67 2.01 -8.85
C LEU A 28 16.94 2.88 -8.83
N LYS A 29 17.63 3.01 -9.97
CA LYS A 29 18.92 3.75 -10.09
C LYS A 29 18.73 5.26 -10.09
N SER A 30 17.57 5.72 -10.53
CA SER A 30 17.08 7.09 -10.61
C SER A 30 15.60 7.06 -10.22
N PRO A 31 15.27 6.92 -8.92
CA PRO A 31 13.90 6.73 -8.47
C PRO A 31 13.01 7.80 -9.09
N GLY A 32 12.23 7.40 -10.09
CA GLY A 32 11.41 8.32 -10.87
C GLY A 32 10.45 8.99 -9.92
N LEU A 33 10.59 10.32 -9.78
CA LEU A 33 9.91 11.17 -8.81
C LEU A 33 9.57 10.43 -7.50
N TYR A 34 10.54 10.37 -6.58
CA TYR A 34 10.12 10.69 -5.22
C TYR A 34 9.46 12.06 -5.32
N LEU A 35 8.23 12.15 -4.83
CA LEU A 35 7.63 13.43 -4.48
C LEU A 35 8.74 14.24 -3.81
N ASP A 36 9.20 15.32 -4.46
CA ASP A 36 10.03 16.36 -3.86
C ASP A 36 9.50 16.59 -2.42
N PRO A 37 10.31 16.88 -1.40
CA PRO A 37 9.77 17.37 -0.13
C PRO A 37 8.72 18.51 -0.28
N ALA A 38 8.68 19.17 -1.45
CA ALA A 38 7.63 20.11 -1.87
C ALA A 38 6.39 19.51 -2.56
N ALA A 39 6.41 18.26 -3.02
CA ALA A 39 5.24 17.58 -3.55
C ALA A 39 4.36 17.11 -2.39
N LYS A 40 3.51 18.05 -1.99
CA LYS A 40 2.54 17.96 -0.90
C LYS A 40 1.83 16.61 -0.91
N GLU A 41 1.67 16.05 0.28
CA GLU A 41 0.53 15.22 0.67
C GLU A 41 -0.68 15.48 -0.25
N GLY A 42 -1.09 14.48 -1.04
CA GLY A 42 -2.20 14.63 -2.00
C GLY A 42 -1.84 15.10 -3.42
N THR A 43 -0.58 15.11 -3.85
CA THR A 43 -0.25 15.32 -5.27
C THR A 43 -0.25 14.02 -6.06
N ILE A 44 -1.35 13.83 -6.78
CA ILE A 44 -1.52 12.93 -7.91
C ILE A 44 -0.23 12.87 -8.75
N PRO A 45 0.33 11.66 -9.07
CA PRO A 45 1.46 11.54 -9.99
C PRO A 45 1.18 12.33 -11.27
N SER A 46 2.17 13.04 -11.80
CA SER A 46 2.01 13.92 -12.97
C SER A 46 1.16 13.24 -14.05
N ASN A 47 0.31 14.02 -14.74
CA ASN A 47 -0.70 13.56 -15.71
C ASN A 47 -0.21 12.55 -16.76
N LYS A 48 1.11 12.44 -16.98
CA LYS A 48 1.75 11.45 -17.84
C LYS A 48 1.69 10.01 -17.30
N VAL A 49 1.68 9.82 -15.98
CA VAL A 49 1.49 8.51 -15.31
C VAL A 49 0.01 8.13 -15.27
N LEU A 50 -0.88 9.12 -15.18
CA LEU A 50 -2.33 8.94 -15.11
C LEU A 50 -3.04 8.88 -16.47
N HIS A 51 -2.36 8.69 -17.60
CA HIS A 51 -3.07 8.41 -18.85
C HIS A 51 -3.99 7.17 -18.73
N ALA A 52 -3.80 6.32 -17.71
CA ALA A 52 -4.70 5.22 -17.36
C ALA A 52 -5.88 5.57 -16.42
N ALA A 53 -5.91 6.77 -15.81
CA ALA A 53 -6.84 7.09 -14.71
C ALA A 53 -7.67 8.36 -14.91
N ARG A 54 -7.27 9.24 -15.85
CA ARG A 54 -7.84 10.60 -15.92
C ARG A 54 -9.02 10.78 -16.88
N GLU A 55 -9.42 9.73 -17.60
CA GLU A 55 -10.70 9.72 -18.29
C GLU A 55 -11.47 8.45 -17.92
N THR A 56 -12.62 8.67 -17.30
CA THR A 56 -13.73 7.74 -17.21
C THR A 56 -13.88 7.02 -18.54
N TYR A 57 -13.38 5.79 -18.61
CA TYR A 57 -13.45 4.86 -19.76
C TYR A 57 -12.90 5.46 -21.06
N HIS A 58 -11.62 5.25 -21.40
CA HIS A 58 -11.12 5.00 -22.77
C HIS A 58 -9.58 5.17 -22.88
N SER A 59 -8.80 4.28 -22.27
CA SER A 59 -7.58 3.75 -22.91
C SER A 59 -7.16 2.47 -22.20
N THR A 60 -7.45 1.34 -22.85
CA THR A 60 -7.09 -0.06 -22.56
C THR A 60 -6.12 -0.32 -21.41
N THR A 61 -6.66 -0.59 -20.22
CA THR A 61 -5.91 -1.15 -19.08
C THR A 61 -6.79 -2.20 -18.39
N GLU A 62 -6.28 -3.43 -18.30
CA GLU A 62 -7.02 -4.60 -17.82
C GLU A 62 -7.45 -4.40 -16.36
N VAL A 63 -8.75 -4.58 -16.09
CA VAL A 63 -9.27 -4.56 -14.72
C VAL A 63 -9.02 -5.94 -14.11
N LEU A 64 -8.09 -5.99 -13.15
CA LEU A 64 -7.72 -7.23 -12.45
C LEU A 64 -8.73 -7.58 -11.36
N PHE A 65 -9.30 -6.55 -10.72
CA PHE A 65 -10.30 -6.73 -9.66
C PHE A 65 -11.25 -5.54 -9.60
N CYS A 66 -12.54 -5.82 -9.36
CA CYS A 66 -13.54 -4.80 -9.13
C CYS A 66 -14.61 -5.31 -8.16
N SER A 67 -14.77 -4.63 -7.02
CA SER A 67 -15.93 -4.84 -6.14
C SER A 67 -17.03 -3.84 -6.47
N ASN A 68 -18.25 -4.34 -6.68
CA ASN A 68 -19.40 -3.55 -7.17
C ASN A 68 -20.33 -3.03 -6.04
N GLY A 69 -19.81 -2.89 -4.82
CA GLY A 69 -20.60 -2.39 -3.69
C GLY A 69 -20.77 -0.87 -3.70
N ILE A 70 -22.01 -0.39 -3.61
CA ILE A 70 -22.33 1.05 -3.45
C ILE A 70 -21.93 1.54 -2.06
N ASN A 71 -22.09 0.70 -1.03
CA ASN A 71 -21.64 0.94 0.33
C ASN A 71 -20.53 -0.08 0.66
N GLY A 72 -19.33 0.40 1.01
CA GLY A 72 -18.16 -0.43 1.25
C GLY A 72 -16.88 0.12 0.60
N ARG A 73 -15.84 -0.72 0.53
CA ARG A 73 -14.50 -0.32 0.02
C ARG A 73 -14.50 -0.02 -1.49
N GLY A 74 -15.38 -0.67 -2.27
CA GLY A 74 -15.51 -0.45 -3.71
C GLY A 74 -14.17 -0.50 -4.46
N THR A 75 -13.26 -1.35 -3.99
CA THR A 75 -11.88 -1.46 -4.46
C THR A 75 -11.84 -1.84 -5.92
N LYS A 76 -10.97 -1.16 -6.66
CA LYS A 76 -10.62 -1.43 -8.06
C LYS A 76 -9.12 -1.60 -8.16
N VAL A 77 -8.69 -2.65 -8.87
CA VAL A 77 -7.29 -2.88 -9.20
C VAL A 77 -7.19 -2.97 -10.72
N ILE A 78 -6.35 -2.11 -11.29
CA ILE A 78 -6.24 -1.90 -12.73
C ILE A 78 -4.77 -2.03 -13.10
N ARG A 79 -4.42 -2.85 -14.07
CA ARG A 79 -3.04 -2.89 -14.59
C ARG A 79 -2.72 -1.54 -15.23
N VAL A 80 -1.56 -0.96 -14.97
CA VAL A 80 -1.15 0.32 -15.57
C VAL A 80 0.26 0.22 -16.14
N THR A 81 0.55 1.08 -17.12
CA THR A 81 1.88 1.20 -17.72
C THR A 81 2.40 2.62 -17.57
N CYS A 82 3.72 2.75 -17.53
CA CYS A 82 4.35 4.07 -17.54
C CYS A 82 4.27 4.70 -18.93
N GLY A 83 3.82 5.96 -19.01
CA GLY A 83 3.80 6.76 -20.24
C GLY A 83 4.95 7.78 -20.36
N CYS A 84 5.92 7.76 -19.44
CA CYS A 84 7.05 8.69 -19.43
C CYS A 84 8.06 8.34 -20.53
N LYS A 85 8.85 9.34 -20.99
CA LYS A 85 9.94 9.08 -21.93
C LYS A 85 11.12 8.37 -21.25
N ASP A 86 11.95 7.69 -22.03
CA ASP A 86 13.15 7.03 -21.52
C ASP A 86 14.04 8.00 -20.72
N GLY A 87 14.40 7.58 -19.51
CA GLY A 87 15.20 8.39 -18.57
C GLY A 87 14.43 9.43 -17.76
N GLU A 88 13.13 9.66 -18.01
CA GLU A 88 12.30 10.55 -17.16
C GLU A 88 11.88 9.87 -15.85
N CYS A 89 11.81 8.54 -15.82
CA CYS A 89 11.54 7.76 -14.61
C CYS A 89 12.01 6.31 -14.75
N ASP A 90 12.15 5.63 -13.61
CA ASP A 90 12.54 4.21 -13.56
C ASP A 90 11.35 3.23 -13.68
N TRP A 91 10.17 3.73 -14.03
CA TRP A 91 8.97 2.88 -14.10
C TRP A 91 8.80 2.22 -15.48
N ASN A 92 9.60 2.63 -16.47
CA ASN A 92 9.53 2.04 -17.80
C ASN A 92 9.93 0.56 -17.75
N GLY A 93 9.13 -0.30 -18.40
CA GLY A 93 9.32 -1.75 -18.40
C GLY A 93 8.84 -2.49 -17.14
N LEU A 94 8.38 -1.77 -16.10
CA LEU A 94 7.78 -2.40 -14.92
C LEU A 94 6.33 -2.82 -15.20
N LYS A 95 5.92 -3.95 -14.61
CA LYS A 95 4.51 -4.35 -14.53
C LYS A 95 3.91 -3.71 -13.28
N LEU A 96 2.92 -2.84 -13.47
CA LEU A 96 2.35 -2.03 -12.40
C LEU A 96 0.84 -2.22 -12.30
N VAL A 97 0.32 -2.00 -11.11
CA VAL A 97 -1.12 -1.91 -10.85
C VAL A 97 -1.44 -0.61 -10.13
N MET A 98 -2.57 -0.02 -10.48
CA MET A 98 -3.21 1.03 -9.70
C MET A 98 -4.33 0.41 -8.89
N LYS A 99 -4.22 0.50 -7.57
CA LYS A 99 -5.29 0.16 -6.62
C LYS A 99 -6.00 1.44 -6.21
N ILE A 100 -7.32 1.46 -6.29
CA ILE A 100 -8.17 2.53 -5.76
C ILE A 100 -9.13 1.90 -4.76
N SER A 101 -9.13 2.36 -3.51
CA SER A 101 -10.00 1.88 -2.44
C SER A 101 -10.71 3.04 -1.73
N ARG A 102 -11.77 2.71 -0.99
CA ARG A 102 -12.54 3.65 -0.17
C ARG A 102 -12.55 3.25 1.30
N PRO A 103 -11.42 3.38 2.01
CA PRO A 103 -11.35 3.07 3.42
C PRO A 103 -12.25 4.02 4.24
N VAL A 104 -12.67 3.58 5.42
CA VAL A 104 -13.38 4.42 6.39
C VAL A 104 -12.47 5.57 6.79
N LYS A 105 -13.03 6.78 6.86
CA LYS A 105 -12.34 7.97 7.31
C LYS A 105 -11.81 7.76 8.73
N GLY A 106 -10.53 8.05 8.95
CA GLY A 106 -9.84 7.81 10.21
C GLY A 106 -9.13 6.45 10.31
N ARG A 107 -9.33 5.53 9.36
CA ARG A 107 -8.46 4.37 9.24
C ARG A 107 -7.11 4.79 8.65
N VAL A 108 -6.03 4.22 9.18
CA VAL A 108 -4.69 4.39 8.61
C VAL A 108 -4.67 3.82 7.18
N PRO A 109 -4.27 4.59 6.16
CA PRO A 109 -4.13 4.11 4.81
C PRO A 109 -3.15 2.92 4.69
N GLU A 110 -3.40 2.03 3.73
CA GLU A 110 -2.55 0.86 3.47
C GLU A 110 -1.07 1.26 3.25
N HIS A 111 -0.81 2.33 2.49
CA HIS A 111 0.56 2.74 2.19
C HIS A 111 1.36 3.11 3.45
N GLU A 112 0.72 3.73 4.44
CA GLU A 112 1.37 4.06 5.73
C GLU A 112 1.65 2.80 6.54
N THR A 113 0.73 1.85 6.53
CA THR A 113 0.91 0.56 7.22
C THR A 113 2.07 -0.23 6.62
N ILE A 114 2.15 -0.29 5.27
CA ILE A 114 3.25 -0.93 4.57
C ILE A 114 4.57 -0.20 4.85
N GLN A 115 4.58 1.13 4.81
CA GLN A 115 5.78 1.91 5.12
C GLN A 115 6.29 1.66 6.54
N CYS A 116 5.38 1.59 7.52
CA CYS A 116 5.73 1.24 8.89
C CYS A 116 6.39 -0.15 9.00
N CYS A 117 5.88 -1.14 8.25
CA CYS A 117 6.50 -2.47 8.18
C CYS A 117 7.90 -2.41 7.54
N ILE A 118 8.08 -1.60 6.49
CA ILE A 118 9.38 -1.40 5.82
C ILE A 118 10.40 -0.76 6.78
N ASP A 119 10.00 0.28 7.50
CA ASP A 119 10.90 1.04 8.39
C ASP A 119 11.45 0.18 9.54
N MET A 120 10.70 -0.85 9.96
CA MET A 120 11.11 -1.78 11.00
C MET A 120 11.79 -3.05 10.48
N ALA A 121 11.81 -3.27 9.16
CA ALA A 121 12.47 -4.41 8.55
C ALA A 121 13.98 -4.12 8.33
N VAL A 122 14.70 -3.93 9.44
CA VAL A 122 16.15 -3.65 9.46
C VAL A 122 16.96 -4.81 10.04
N ASP A 123 18.29 -4.78 9.84
CA ASP A 123 19.24 -5.76 10.38
C ASP A 123 18.84 -7.22 10.08
N GLU A 124 18.66 -8.04 11.11
CA GLU A 124 18.26 -9.45 11.00
C GLU A 124 16.85 -9.64 10.41
N TYR A 125 16.06 -8.57 10.29
CA TYR A 125 14.71 -8.58 9.69
C TYR A 125 14.68 -8.02 8.27
N ALA A 126 15.81 -7.63 7.69
CA ALA A 126 15.87 -7.10 6.32
C ALA A 126 15.32 -8.08 5.26
N TRP A 127 15.21 -9.38 5.57
CA TRP A 127 14.59 -10.35 4.66
C TRP A 127 13.10 -10.11 4.45
N VAL A 128 12.38 -9.52 5.42
CA VAL A 128 10.94 -9.22 5.37
C VAL A 128 10.58 -8.34 4.17
N LEU A 129 11.50 -7.46 3.78
CA LEU A 129 11.34 -6.53 2.66
C LEU A 129 11.01 -7.22 1.33
N LYS A 130 11.44 -8.47 1.15
CA LYS A 130 11.12 -9.25 -0.07
C LYS A 130 9.70 -9.81 -0.09
N HIS A 131 9.03 -9.76 1.05
CA HIS A 131 7.73 -10.38 1.31
C HIS A 131 6.63 -9.36 1.62
N LEU A 132 6.94 -8.07 1.54
CA LEU A 132 5.98 -6.97 1.58
C LEU A 132 5.63 -6.51 0.15
N PRO A 133 4.43 -5.95 -0.10
CA PRO A 133 4.11 -5.31 -1.37
C PRO A 133 4.98 -4.06 -1.60
N ILE A 134 5.44 -3.86 -2.83
CA ILE A 134 6.11 -2.60 -3.21
C ILE A 134 5.06 -1.57 -3.61
N VAL A 135 5.00 -0.48 -2.86
CA VAL A 135 4.22 0.72 -3.17
C VAL A 135 5.16 1.77 -3.75
N LEU A 136 4.93 2.18 -4.99
CA LEU A 136 5.76 3.16 -5.71
C LEU A 136 5.22 4.59 -5.60
N GLY A 137 3.93 4.74 -5.37
CA GLY A 137 3.28 6.05 -5.20
C GLY A 137 1.87 5.90 -4.66
N TRP A 138 1.32 6.97 -4.10
CA TRP A 138 -0.02 6.99 -3.53
C TRP A 138 -0.65 8.38 -3.57
N PHE A 139 -1.97 8.45 -3.42
CA PHE A 139 -2.73 9.68 -3.28
C PHE A 139 -3.96 9.48 -2.40
N ILE A 140 -4.43 10.56 -1.80
CA ILE A 140 -5.74 10.65 -1.15
C ILE A 140 -6.52 11.73 -1.87
N ALA A 141 -7.73 11.42 -2.30
CA ALA A 141 -8.61 12.34 -3.01
C ALA A 141 -9.87 12.63 -2.18
N ASP A 142 -10.31 13.89 -2.25
CA ASP A 142 -11.57 14.29 -1.63
C ASP A 142 -12.76 13.67 -2.39
N ALA A 143 -13.71 13.14 -1.62
CA ALA A 143 -14.96 12.57 -2.10
C ALA A 143 -16.19 13.24 -1.47
N SER A 144 -16.01 14.36 -0.77
CA SER A 144 -17.00 15.10 0.03
C SER A 144 -18.38 15.18 -0.62
N VAL A 145 -18.47 15.63 -1.87
CA VAL A 145 -19.76 15.78 -2.58
C VAL A 145 -20.54 14.45 -2.68
N VAL A 146 -19.86 13.33 -2.91
CA VAL A 146 -20.50 12.01 -2.98
C VAL A 146 -20.80 11.51 -1.56
N GLN A 147 -19.87 11.71 -0.63
CA GLN A 147 -20.02 11.34 0.77
C GLN A 147 -21.22 12.02 1.43
N ASP A 148 -21.44 13.32 1.18
CA ASP A 148 -22.56 14.09 1.71
C ASP A 148 -23.90 13.53 1.23
N ARG A 149 -24.00 13.19 -0.05
CA ARG A 149 -25.22 12.58 -0.62
C ARG A 149 -25.48 11.20 -0.01
N LEU A 150 -24.44 10.41 0.20
CA LEU A 150 -24.57 9.09 0.84
C LEU A 150 -24.94 9.23 2.31
N LYS A 151 -24.37 10.19 3.04
CA LYS A 151 -24.70 10.49 4.42
C LYS A 151 -26.15 10.93 4.58
N ILE A 152 -26.67 11.77 3.68
CA ILE A 152 -28.09 12.14 3.65
C ILE A 152 -28.98 10.91 3.43
N LYS A 153 -28.56 10.00 2.54
CA LYS A 153 -29.35 8.81 2.18
C LYS A 153 -29.36 7.72 3.25
N PHE A 154 -28.22 7.49 3.90
CA PHE A 154 -28.00 6.36 4.82
C PHE A 154 -28.00 6.76 6.30
N GLY A 155 -28.02 8.06 6.60
CA GLY A 155 -28.10 8.60 7.96
C GLY A 155 -26.93 8.16 8.85
N ASP A 156 -27.22 7.93 10.12
CA ASP A 156 -26.22 7.58 11.15
C ASP A 156 -25.56 6.21 10.95
N GLY A 157 -26.13 5.36 10.10
CA GLY A 157 -25.53 4.07 9.70
C GLY A 157 -24.42 4.21 8.65
N TYR A 158 -24.13 5.42 8.18
CA TYR A 158 -23.11 5.68 7.17
C TYR A 158 -21.74 5.93 7.78
N GLU A 159 -20.81 5.01 7.50
CA GLU A 159 -19.38 5.26 7.73
C GLU A 159 -18.83 6.14 6.62
N GLU A 160 -18.41 7.36 6.96
CA GLU A 160 -17.75 8.27 6.02
C GLU A 160 -16.46 7.65 5.48
N ARG A 161 -16.16 7.84 4.19
CA ARG A 161 -15.03 7.22 3.49
C ARG A 161 -14.25 8.25 2.69
N ILE A 162 -12.95 8.02 2.55
CA ILE A 162 -12.05 8.79 1.68
C ILE A 162 -11.70 7.95 0.45
N ILE A 163 -11.24 8.57 -0.65
CA ILE A 163 -10.70 7.83 -1.78
C ILE A 163 -9.18 7.77 -1.61
N CYS A 164 -8.64 6.56 -1.51
CA CYS A 164 -7.21 6.31 -1.51
C CYS A 164 -6.82 5.61 -2.81
N GLY A 165 -5.69 5.99 -3.39
CA GLY A 165 -5.11 5.28 -4.53
C GLY A 165 -3.62 5.04 -4.34
N SER A 166 -3.12 3.97 -4.93
CA SER A 166 -1.70 3.63 -4.93
C SER A 166 -1.25 2.94 -6.22
N ILE A 167 -0.03 3.24 -6.65
CA ILE A 167 0.70 2.51 -7.69
C ILE A 167 1.58 1.49 -6.99
N GLN A 168 1.40 0.23 -7.35
CA GLN A 168 2.09 -0.92 -6.78
C GLN A 168 2.70 -1.76 -7.90
N GLU A 169 3.64 -2.64 -7.55
CA GLU A 169 4.04 -3.70 -8.48
C GLU A 169 2.89 -4.66 -8.79
N GLU A 170 2.89 -5.25 -9.98
CA GLU A 170 1.98 -6.34 -10.29
C GLU A 170 2.50 -7.66 -9.71
N LEU A 171 1.77 -8.20 -8.72
CA LEU A 171 2.03 -9.51 -8.14
C LEU A 171 1.20 -10.61 -8.82
N CYS A 172 1.67 -11.86 -8.73
CA CYS A 172 0.95 -13.01 -9.26
C CYS A 172 0.12 -13.69 -8.15
N PRO A 173 -1.15 -14.06 -8.39
CA PRO A 173 -1.95 -14.86 -7.45
C PRO A 173 -1.26 -16.18 -7.13
N ILE A 174 -1.30 -16.63 -5.86
CA ILE A 174 -0.64 -17.89 -5.47
C ILE A 174 -1.13 -19.12 -6.26
N MET A 175 -2.38 -19.10 -6.74
CA MET A 175 -2.99 -20.18 -7.53
C MET A 175 -2.37 -20.38 -8.91
N ASP A 176 -1.55 -19.43 -9.37
CA ASP A 176 -0.83 -19.58 -10.64
C ASP A 176 0.40 -20.47 -10.49
N LEU A 177 0.87 -20.74 -9.27
CA LEU A 177 1.96 -21.67 -9.00
C LEU A 177 1.54 -23.10 -9.34
N LYS A 178 2.30 -23.75 -10.22
CA LYS A 178 2.07 -25.15 -10.63
C LYS A 178 2.96 -26.14 -9.88
N SER A 179 4.08 -25.66 -9.34
CA SER A 179 4.98 -26.47 -8.51
C SER A 179 4.47 -26.49 -7.06
N PRO A 180 4.19 -27.67 -6.48
CA PRO A 180 3.82 -27.78 -5.07
C PRO A 180 4.91 -27.24 -4.14
N VAL A 181 6.18 -27.35 -4.53
CA VAL A 181 7.32 -26.82 -3.76
C VAL A 181 7.32 -25.30 -3.76
N GLU A 182 7.07 -24.67 -4.92
CA GLU A 182 6.94 -23.20 -4.98
C GLU A 182 5.71 -22.73 -4.18
N PHE A 183 4.59 -23.44 -4.29
CA PHE A 183 3.39 -23.12 -3.51
C PHE A 183 3.66 -23.18 -2.00
N ALA A 184 4.28 -24.25 -1.52
CA ALA A 184 4.62 -24.41 -0.11
C ALA A 184 5.61 -23.33 0.37
N GLN A 185 6.59 -22.98 -0.46
CA GLN A 185 7.52 -21.89 -0.17
C GLN A 185 6.80 -20.54 -0.05
N ALA A 186 5.91 -20.20 -0.99
CA ALA A 186 5.17 -18.94 -0.94
C ALA A 186 4.27 -18.85 0.30
N MET A 187 3.60 -19.95 0.67
CA MET A 187 2.80 -20.02 1.90
C MET A 187 3.67 -19.82 3.15
N TYR A 188 4.83 -20.50 3.21
CA TYR A 188 5.76 -20.38 4.33
C TYR A 188 6.29 -18.94 4.46
N ASP A 189 6.69 -18.34 3.35
CA ASP A 189 7.16 -16.95 3.29
C ASP A 189 6.12 -15.98 3.85
N VAL A 190 4.86 -16.12 3.42
CA VAL A 190 3.76 -15.25 3.86
C VAL A 190 3.49 -15.40 5.35
N LEU A 191 3.40 -16.63 5.86
CA LEU A 191 3.14 -16.87 7.28
C LEU A 191 4.28 -16.35 8.16
N ARG A 192 5.54 -16.59 7.74
CA ARG A 192 6.72 -16.13 8.46
C ARG A 192 6.84 -14.60 8.43
N CYS A 193 6.58 -13.98 7.28
CA CYS A 193 6.52 -12.53 7.14
C CYS A 193 5.45 -11.94 8.06
N HIS A 194 4.23 -12.51 8.02
CA HIS A 194 3.10 -12.07 8.85
C HIS A 194 3.39 -12.19 10.35
N GLU A 195 3.95 -13.32 10.80
CA GLU A 195 4.41 -13.49 12.18
C GLU A 195 5.40 -12.38 12.56
N ARG A 196 6.31 -12.03 11.65
CA ARG A 196 7.35 -11.04 11.95
C ARG A 196 6.82 -9.62 12.03
N ILE A 197 5.96 -9.20 11.11
CA ILE A 197 5.29 -7.89 11.21
C ILE A 197 4.36 -7.81 12.42
N TYR A 198 3.72 -8.92 12.80
CA TYR A 198 2.86 -8.96 13.99
C TYR A 198 3.67 -8.76 15.27
N THR A 199 4.79 -9.48 15.40
CA THR A 199 5.62 -9.46 16.61
C THR A 199 6.50 -8.21 16.71
N HIS A 200 7.06 -7.75 15.59
CA HIS A 200 8.03 -6.65 15.57
C HIS A 200 7.37 -5.32 15.23
N SER A 201 6.60 -5.27 14.14
CA SER A 201 5.93 -4.05 13.68
C SER A 201 4.64 -3.75 14.42
N ARG A 202 4.14 -4.69 15.24
CA ARG A 202 2.84 -4.59 15.94
C ARG A 202 1.68 -4.38 14.96
N VAL A 203 1.80 -4.91 13.73
CA VAL A 203 0.77 -4.82 12.69
C VAL A 203 0.08 -6.17 12.53
N LEU A 204 -1.24 -6.19 12.65
CA LEU A 204 -2.08 -7.34 12.33
C LEU A 204 -2.80 -7.10 11.00
N HIS A 205 -2.62 -7.99 10.02
CA HIS A 205 -3.17 -7.82 8.66
C HIS A 205 -4.71 -7.87 8.58
N ARG A 206 -5.32 -8.75 9.37
CA ARG A 206 -6.78 -9.01 9.47
C ARG A 206 -7.51 -9.48 8.20
N ASP A 207 -6.91 -9.43 7.01
CA ASP A 207 -7.52 -9.93 5.77
C ASP A 207 -6.68 -11.05 5.10
N VAL A 208 -6.26 -12.05 5.88
CA VAL A 208 -5.48 -13.18 5.34
C VAL A 208 -6.43 -14.13 4.61
N SER A 209 -6.35 -14.14 3.29
CA SER A 209 -7.19 -14.97 2.42
C SER A 209 -6.41 -15.44 1.21
N GLN A 210 -6.88 -16.49 0.53
CA GLN A 210 -6.26 -16.99 -0.70
C GLN A 210 -6.09 -15.88 -1.77
N ALA A 211 -7.01 -14.91 -1.82
CA ALA A 211 -6.94 -13.80 -2.77
C ALA A 211 -5.82 -12.79 -2.47
N ASN A 212 -5.41 -12.71 -1.20
CA ASN A 212 -4.38 -11.78 -0.71
C ASN A 212 -3.00 -12.44 -0.57
N ILE A 213 -2.92 -13.76 -0.72
CA ILE A 213 -1.66 -14.49 -0.80
C ILE A 213 -1.19 -14.47 -2.25
N MET A 214 -0.09 -13.80 -2.50
CA MET A 214 0.49 -13.62 -3.82
C MET A 214 1.97 -14.01 -3.84
N PHE A 215 2.59 -13.97 -5.01
CA PHE A 215 4.02 -14.16 -5.14
C PHE A 215 4.62 -13.20 -6.18
N ARG A 216 5.92 -12.94 -6.03
CA ARG A 216 6.76 -12.32 -7.06
C ARG A 216 7.82 -13.31 -7.54
N ARG A 217 8.32 -13.12 -8.76
CA ARG A 217 9.49 -13.85 -9.27
C ARG A 217 10.68 -12.90 -9.42
N ASP A 218 11.83 -13.34 -8.95
CA ASP A 218 13.12 -12.69 -9.14
C ASP A 218 14.08 -13.73 -9.74
N GLY A 219 14.19 -13.70 -11.07
CA GLY A 219 14.85 -14.75 -11.84
C GLY A 219 14.22 -16.12 -11.59
N LYS A 220 15.00 -17.06 -11.03
CA LYS A 220 14.55 -18.42 -10.68
C LYS A 220 13.93 -18.54 -9.30
N LYS A 221 14.02 -17.49 -8.47
CA LYS A 221 13.48 -17.51 -7.11
C LYS A 221 12.08 -16.93 -7.10
N ILE A 222 11.26 -17.47 -6.20
CA ILE A 222 9.95 -16.92 -5.88
C ILE A 222 9.99 -16.38 -4.45
N PHE A 223 9.15 -15.40 -4.16
CA PHE A 223 8.91 -14.92 -2.81
C PHE A 223 7.41 -14.81 -2.60
N GLY A 224 6.90 -15.44 -1.54
CA GLY A 224 5.52 -15.20 -1.09
C GLY A 224 5.36 -13.78 -0.58
N VAL A 225 4.27 -13.12 -0.95
CA VAL A 225 3.94 -11.75 -0.56
C VAL A 225 2.50 -11.74 -0.05
N LEU A 226 2.29 -11.20 1.15
CA LEU A 226 0.96 -10.92 1.66
C LEU A 226 0.55 -9.55 1.15
N ASN A 227 -0.57 -9.45 0.45
CA ASN A 227 -1.07 -8.22 -0.16
C ASN A 227 -2.35 -7.74 0.53
N ASP A 228 -2.75 -6.48 0.29
CA ASP A 228 -3.99 -5.85 0.78
C ASP A 228 -4.03 -5.56 2.29
N TYR A 229 -3.23 -4.58 2.71
CA TYR A 229 -3.18 -4.09 4.10
C TYR A 229 -4.29 -3.07 4.42
N ASP A 230 -5.33 -2.90 3.60
CA ASP A 230 -6.41 -1.92 3.83
C ASP A 230 -7.23 -2.21 5.10
N LEU A 231 -7.20 -3.45 5.60
CA LEU A 231 -7.81 -3.83 6.88
C LEU A 231 -6.79 -3.95 8.00
N ALA A 232 -5.50 -3.68 7.78
CA ALA A 232 -4.51 -3.84 8.82
C ALA A 232 -4.80 -2.92 10.03
N THR A 233 -4.27 -3.28 11.20
CA THR A 233 -4.36 -2.47 12.42
C THR A 233 -3.07 -2.55 13.20
N TYR A 234 -2.73 -1.47 13.88
CA TYR A 234 -1.69 -1.45 14.90
C TYR A 234 -2.21 -2.06 16.21
N LEU A 235 -1.34 -2.78 16.92
CA LEU A 235 -1.64 -3.41 18.20
C LEU A 235 -1.04 -2.61 19.34
N GLY A 236 -1.88 -2.24 20.30
CA GLY A 236 -1.48 -1.48 21.49
C GLY A 236 -1.50 0.04 21.32
N GLN A 237 -2.33 0.55 20.41
CA GLN A 237 -2.80 1.93 20.39
C GLN A 237 -4.16 2.04 21.07
#